data_AF-A0A450Z240-F1
#
_entry.id   AF-A0A450Z240-F1
#
_cell.length_a   1.000
_cell.length_b   1.000
_cell.length_c   1.000
_cell.angle_alpha   90.00
_cell.angle_beta   90.00
_cell.angle_gamma   90.00
#
_symmetry.space_group_name_H-M   'P 1'
#
loop_
_entity.id
_entity.type
_entity.pdbx_description
1 polymer ?
#
loop_
_entity_poly.entity_id
_entity_poly.type
_entity_poly.pdbx_seq_one_letter_code
_entity_poly.pdbx_strand_id
1 'polypeptide(L)' 'MNTITLYGHLGQDAEPKVLESGQRLIKLRLATNIRKGGNDETLWWRVTGWGDRFKNL' A
#
# COMPACT_ATOMS: atom_id res chain seq x y z
N MET A 1 6.91 14.77 13.36
CA MET A 1 5.65 14.02 13.15
C MET A 1 5.70 13.38 11.78
N ASN A 2 5.46 12.07 11.65
CA ASN A 2 5.51 11.35 10.36
C ASN A 2 4.22 10.55 10.19
N THR A 3 3.30 11.10 9.42
CA THR A 3 1.98 10.51 9.17
C THR A 3 1.58 10.81 7.74
N ILE A 4 1.08 9.81 7.04
CA ILE A 4 0.52 9.94 5.70
C ILE A 4 -0.81 9.21 5.64
N THR A 5 -1.79 9.79 4.96
CA THR A 5 -3.07 9.15 4.62
C THR A 5 -3.15 9.05 3.11
N LEU A 6 -3.36 7.84 2.59
CA LEU A 6 -3.43 7.58 1.15
C LEU A 6 -4.83 7.10 0.79
N TYR A 7 -5.39 7.65 -0.29
CA TYR A 7 -6.65 7.22 -0.88
C TYR A 7 -6.41 6.93 -2.36
N GLY A 8 -6.75 5.73 -2.80
CA GLY A 8 -6.45 5.29 -4.15
C GLY A 8 -6.97 3.89 -4.46
N HIS A 9 -6.58 3.38 -5.62
CA HIS A 9 -6.95 2.05 -6.09
C HIS A 9 -5.78 1.08 -5.94
N LEU A 10 -6.08 -0.18 -5.60
CA LEU A 10 -5.07 -1.23 -5.66
C LEU A 10 -4.73 -1.51 -7.13
N GLY A 11 -3.44 -1.53 -7.46
CA GLY A 11 -2.96 -1.87 -8.80
C GLY A 11 -2.83 -3.37 -9.07
N GLN A 12 -2.94 -4.18 -8.01
CA GLN A 12 -2.91 -5.63 -8.02
C GLN A 12 -3.53 -6.13 -6.70
N ASP A 13 -3.85 -7.42 -6.64
CA ASP A 13 -4.32 -8.05 -5.41
C ASP A 13 -3.30 -7.91 -4.28
N ALA A 14 -3.80 -7.88 -3.04
CA ALA A 14 -2.94 -7.82 -1.87
C ALA A 14 -2.11 -9.10 -1.75
N GLU A 15 -0.83 -8.97 -1.43
CA GLU A 15 0.09 -10.10 -1.33
C GLU A 15 0.44 -10.37 0.15
N PRO A 16 -0.28 -11.25 0.85
CA PRO A 16 0.11 -11.70 2.18
C PRO A 16 1.34 -12.61 2.10
N LYS A 17 2.27 -12.44 3.05
CA LYS A 17 3.48 -13.25 3.17
C LYS A 17 3.77 -13.57 4.62
N VAL A 18 4.24 -14.79 4.87
CA VAL A 18 4.85 -15.20 6.14
C VAL A 18 6.33 -15.41 5.90
N LEU A 19 7.18 -14.77 6.70
CA LEU A 19 8.63 -14.94 6.66
C LEU A 19 9.03 -16.23 7.39
N GLU A 20 10.24 -16.71 7.15
CA GLU A 20 10.80 -17.88 7.84
C GLU A 20 10.85 -17.71 9.37
N SER A 21 10.97 -16.46 9.84
CA SER A 21 10.87 -16.11 11.25
C SER A 21 9.47 -16.25 11.85
N GLY A 22 8.46 -16.61 11.05
CA GLY A 22 7.05 -16.61 11.43
C GLY A 22 6.38 -15.22 11.34
N GLN A 23 7.13 -14.16 11.05
CA GLN A 23 6.58 -12.81 10.95
C GLN A 23 5.71 -12.66 9.71
N ARG A 24 4.49 -12.13 9.89
CA ARG A 24 3.55 -11.85 8.80
C ARG A 24 3.70 -10.43 8.28
N LEU A 25 3.52 -10.28 6.97
CA LEU A 25 3.42 -8.99 6.30
C LEU A 25 2.40 -9.06 5.15
N ILE A 26 1.91 -7.91 4.73
CA ILE A 26 1.10 -7.74 3.51
C ILE A 26 1.75 -6.67 2.64
N LYS A 27 1.79 -6.88 1.33
CA LYS A 27 2.21 -5.86 0.37
C LYS A 27 1.02 -5.37 -0.43
N LEU A 28 0.90 -4.05 -0.54
CA LEU A 28 -0.08 -3.37 -1.37
C LEU A 28 0.64 -2.46 -2.37
N ARG A 29 0.08 -2.37 -3.57
CA ARG A 29 0.49 -1.38 -4.57
C ARG A 29 -0.69 -0.44 -4.81
N LEU A 30 -0.57 0.81 -4.38
CA LEU A 30 -1.66 1.77 -4.42
C LEU A 30 -1.39 2.85 -5.47
N ALA A 31 -2.34 3.07 -6.38
CA ALA A 31 -2.37 4.19 -7.31
C ALA A 31 -3.21 5.33 -6.72
N THR A 32 -2.59 6.49 -6.54
CA THR A 32 -3.29 7.74 -6.16
C THR A 32 -3.22 8.71 -7.33
N ASN A 33 -4.37 9.18 -7.80
CA ASN A 33 -4.43 10.18 -8.87
C ASN A 33 -4.31 11.57 -8.25
N ILE A 34 -3.40 12.37 -8.78
CA ILE A 34 -3.21 13.76 -8.40
C ILE A 34 -3.29 14.64 -9.64
N ARG A 35 -3.76 15.88 -9.48
CA ARG A 35 -3.72 16.87 -10.54
C ARG A 35 -2.65 17.90 -10.22
N LYS A 36 -1.66 18.05 -11.10
CA LYS A 36 -0.54 18.97 -10.92
C LYS A 36 -0.30 19.76 -12.20
N GLY A 37 -0.33 21.09 -12.11
CA GLY A 37 -0.08 21.98 -13.26
C GLY A 37 -1.06 21.79 -14.43
N GLY A 38 -2.28 21.31 -14.15
CA GLY A 38 -3.30 21.05 -15.17
C GLY A 38 -3.27 19.66 -15.78
N ASN A 39 -2.25 18.85 -15.48
CA ASN A 39 -2.15 17.45 -15.91
C ASN A 39 -2.59 16.50 -14.79
N ASP A 40 -3.20 15.38 -15.18
CA ASP A 40 -3.50 14.28 -14.27
C ASP A 40 -2.31 13.31 -14.25
N GLU A 41 -1.79 13.04 -13.06
CA GLU A 41 -0.66 12.13 -12.83
C GLU A 41 -1.07 11.04 -11.83
N THR A 42 -0.59 9.81 -12.04
CA THR A 42 -0.78 8.72 -11.08
C THR A 42 0.51 8.50 -10.29
N LEU A 43 0.46 8.73 -8.98
CA LEU A 43 1.51 8.34 -8.06
C LEU A 43 1.30 6.90 -7.60
N TRP A 44 2.36 6.11 -7.68
CA TRP A 44 2.36 4.70 -7.28
C TRP A 44 3.10 4.50 -5.97
N TRP A 45 2.40 3.97 -4.97
CA TRP A 45 2.91 3.68 -3.64
C TRP A 45 3.10 2.18 -3.46
N ARG A 46 4.24 1.79 -2.90
CA ARG A 46 4.45 0.46 -2.34
C ARG A 46 4.26 0.54 -0.83
N VAL A 47 3.26 -0.15 -0.30
CA VAL A 47 2.95 -0.18 1.13
C VAL A 47 3.21 -1.57 1.67
N THR A 48 3.98 -1.67 2.76
CA THR A 48 4.19 -2.92 3.48
C THR A 48 3.58 -2.78 4.87
N GLY A 49 2.52 -3.54 5.14
CA GLY A 49 1.93 -3.68 6.48
C GLY A 49 2.54 -4.87 7.20
N TRP A 50 2.82 -4.74 8.49
CA TRP A 50 3.44 -5.79 9.31
C TRP A 50 2.52 -6.24 10.43
N GLY A 51 2.63 -7.53 10.78
CA GLY A 51 1.92 -8.13 11.90
C GLY A 51 0.46 -8.45 11.61
N ASP A 52 -0.20 -9.03 12.62
CA ASP A 52 -1.51 -9.65 12.47
C ASP A 52 -2.67 -8.66 12.30
N ARG A 53 -2.44 -7.36 12.52
CA ARG A 53 -3.45 -6.32 12.29
C ARG A 53 -3.96 -6.31 10.84
N PHE A 54 -3.14 -6.76 9.90
CA PHE A 54 -3.46 -6.78 8.48
C PHE A 54 -3.87 -8.16 7.94
N LYS A 55 -4.11 -9.14 8.82
CA LYS A 55 -4.39 -10.53 8.41
C LYS A 55 -5.71 -10.73 7.63
N ASN A 56 -6.66 -9.82 7.81
CA ASN A 56 -8.02 -9.87 7.24
C ASN A 56 -8.25 -8.79 6.16
N LEU A 57 -7.17 -8.11 5.74
CA LEU A 57 -7.22 -7.13 4.67
C LEU A 57 -7.15 -7.84 3.33
#